data_AF-A0A210PI42-F1
#
_entry.id   AF-A0A210PI42-F1
#
_cell.length_a   1.000
_cell.length_b   1.000
_cell.length_c   1.000
_cell.angle_alpha   90.00
_cell.angle_beta   90.00
_cell.angle_gamma   90.00
#
_symmetry.space_group_name_H-M   'P 1'
#
loop_
_entity.id
_entity.type
_entity.pdbx_description
1 polymer ?
#
loop_
_entity_poly.entity_id
_entity_poly.type
_entity_poly.pdbx_seq_one_letter_code
_entity_poly.pdbx_strand_id
1 'polypeptide(L)'
;MEKGLTLVYFNTQTTGYYEPSICELAAEVDAKGYQPFHKYILPTKPVEPQATAKNHFQRSPDGTQLLLKGEVVNACTLKDALKEFVKWLQGINNPVLVDHKISYHIKALNRAFADFPILGRQYEEAVKGTVDTLELFKMIYPPGTSLTREALVARILGEDFSYEKYTAQDHVGVLRKVIKRKGVTKAAILKLMELKPDTPRNPMAGNWLPEDMVGVDSTRRIVKRKRKSKEEIGKTREEIKRKKRESGEDSYNTLKPKKPCSPLERMSSADTPQWSMKLERKKQKRLQRIKKEKKRKKQKKEKDDPGNSNDDVDSPQRSAKKKRTKQDRIGKEIGKGGTLTKQTLYLESSVPGYL
;
A
#
# COMPACT_ATOMS: atom_id res chain seq x y z
N MET A 1 29.03 4.06 -12.24
CA MET A 1 27.79 4.21 -13.03
C MET A 1 26.84 5.31 -12.54
N GLU A 2 27.08 5.95 -11.38
CA GLU A 2 26.17 6.99 -10.85
C GLU A 2 26.11 8.30 -11.68
N LYS A 3 27.20 8.65 -12.39
CA LYS A 3 27.27 9.85 -13.21
C LYS A 3 26.41 9.67 -14.46
N GLY A 4 25.19 10.23 -14.42
CA GLY A 4 24.35 10.41 -15.60
C GLY A 4 22.97 9.72 -15.56
N LEU A 5 22.74 8.73 -14.67
CA LEU A 5 21.43 8.09 -14.53
C LEU A 5 20.41 9.03 -13.89
N THR A 6 19.15 9.01 -14.33
CA THR A 6 18.10 9.87 -13.78
C THR A 6 16.94 9.03 -13.25
N LEU A 7 16.56 9.23 -11.99
CA LEU A 7 15.44 8.49 -11.39
C LEU A 7 14.10 9.06 -11.88
N VAL A 8 13.28 8.18 -12.43
CA VAL A 8 11.93 8.46 -12.92
C VAL A 8 10.96 7.64 -12.08
N TYR A 9 10.25 8.30 -11.18
CA TYR A 9 9.21 7.65 -10.40
C TYR A 9 7.97 7.53 -11.27
N PHE A 10 7.40 6.35 -11.39
CA PHE A 10 6.21 6.15 -12.21
C PHE A 10 5.20 5.24 -11.53
N ASN A 11 3.95 5.30 -11.96
CA ASN A 11 2.91 4.37 -11.54
C ASN A 11 1.86 4.21 -12.65
N THR A 12 1.15 3.08 -12.64
CA THR A 12 0.01 2.81 -13.50
C THR A 12 -1.21 2.39 -12.70
N GLN A 13 -2.38 2.91 -13.10
CA GLN A 13 -3.66 2.34 -12.71
C GLN A 13 -4.20 1.51 -13.88
N THR A 14 -4.78 0.36 -13.58
CA THR A 14 -5.19 -0.61 -14.61
C THR A 14 -6.62 -1.09 -14.43
N THR A 15 -7.14 -1.77 -15.46
CA THR A 15 -8.49 -2.35 -15.47
C THR A 15 -8.67 -3.55 -14.54
N GLY A 16 -7.59 -4.22 -14.12
CA GLY A 16 -7.64 -5.50 -13.42
C GLY A 16 -6.25 -6.10 -13.20
N TYR A 17 -6.17 -7.31 -12.63
CA TYR A 17 -4.89 -7.95 -12.25
C TYR A 17 -4.33 -8.92 -13.31
N TYR A 18 -5.19 -9.71 -13.96
CA TYR A 18 -4.75 -10.81 -14.84
C TYR A 18 -4.36 -10.34 -16.23
N GLU A 19 -5.16 -9.43 -16.81
CA GLU A 19 -4.90 -8.83 -18.13
C GLU A 19 -5.13 -7.32 -18.11
N PRO A 20 -4.29 -6.57 -17.38
CA PRO A 20 -4.47 -5.13 -17.21
C PRO A 20 -4.34 -4.38 -18.53
N SER A 21 -5.36 -3.61 -18.88
CA SER A 21 -5.21 -2.42 -19.72
C SER A 21 -4.95 -1.22 -18.80
N ILE A 22 -4.11 -0.28 -19.24
CA ILE A 22 -3.78 0.90 -18.45
C ILE A 22 -4.93 1.93 -18.56
N CYS A 23 -5.39 2.45 -17.43
CA CYS A 23 -6.35 3.55 -17.33
C CYS A 23 -5.66 4.89 -17.05
N GLU A 24 -4.51 4.86 -16.38
CA GLU A 24 -3.72 6.04 -16.05
C GLU A 24 -2.24 5.68 -16.03
N LEU A 25 -1.40 6.53 -16.62
CA LEU A 25 0.05 6.46 -16.55
C LEU A 25 0.58 7.81 -16.05
N ALA A 26 1.32 7.79 -14.95
CA ALA A 26 1.95 8.96 -14.38
C ALA A 26 3.44 8.71 -14.16
N ALA A 27 4.27 9.72 -14.40
CA ALA A 27 5.69 9.68 -14.09
C ALA A 27 6.24 11.06 -13.72
N GLU A 28 7.26 11.10 -12.87
CA GLU A 28 7.90 12.32 -12.45
C GLU A 28 9.40 12.09 -12.19
N VAL A 29 10.21 13.06 -12.60
CA VAL A 29 11.66 13.03 -12.42
C VAL A 29 12.04 13.59 -11.06
N ASP A 30 13.02 12.97 -10.40
CA ASP A 30 13.60 13.50 -9.17
C ASP A 30 14.71 14.53 -9.40
N ALA A 31 14.42 15.50 -10.27
CA ALA A 31 15.29 16.62 -10.60
C ALA A 31 14.43 17.86 -10.94
N LYS A 32 14.98 19.05 -10.69
CA LYS A 32 14.33 20.30 -11.09
C LYS A 32 14.34 20.44 -12.62
N GLY A 33 13.33 21.12 -13.15
CA GLY A 33 13.27 21.49 -14.58
C GLY A 33 12.54 20.49 -15.49
N TYR A 34 12.14 19.33 -14.98
CA TYR A 34 11.34 18.37 -15.73
C TYR A 34 9.85 18.53 -15.39
N GLN A 35 9.01 18.58 -16.42
CA GLN A 35 7.56 18.52 -16.24
C GLN A 35 7.13 17.06 -15.98
N PRO A 36 6.19 16.82 -15.06
CA PRO A 36 5.63 15.49 -14.85
C PRO A 36 4.90 15.00 -16.11
N PHE A 37 4.98 13.70 -16.37
CA PHE A 37 4.15 13.04 -17.36
C PHE A 37 2.88 12.53 -16.70
N HIS A 38 1.72 12.79 -17.31
CA HIS A 38 0.44 12.29 -16.84
C HIS A 38 -0.54 12.12 -18.00
N LYS A 39 -1.15 10.95 -18.09
CA LYS A 39 -2.21 10.65 -19.07
C LYS A 39 -3.27 9.74 -18.46
N TYR A 40 -4.53 10.12 -18.66
CA TYR A 40 -5.64 9.18 -18.64
C TYR A 40 -5.75 8.48 -20.00
N ILE A 41 -6.06 7.20 -19.97
CA ILE A 41 -6.05 6.32 -21.14
C ILE A 41 -7.38 5.58 -21.18
N LEU A 42 -8.10 5.66 -22.29
CA LEU A 42 -9.32 4.88 -22.48
C LEU A 42 -8.93 3.41 -22.67
N PRO A 43 -9.23 2.50 -21.72
CA PRO A 43 -8.84 1.11 -21.88
C PRO A 43 -9.75 0.42 -22.90
N THR A 44 -9.18 -0.49 -23.67
CA THR A 44 -9.94 -1.33 -24.62
C THR A 44 -10.85 -2.32 -23.89
N LYS A 45 -10.45 -2.76 -22.70
CA LYS A 45 -11.19 -3.69 -21.83
C LYS A 45 -12.05 -2.94 -20.79
N PRO A 46 -13.18 -3.51 -20.35
CA PRO A 46 -13.90 -3.00 -19.18
C PRO A 46 -13.03 -2.99 -17.92
N VAL A 47 -13.29 -2.05 -17.01
CA VAL A 47 -12.66 -2.04 -15.68
C VAL A 47 -13.35 -3.06 -14.79
N GLU A 48 -12.59 -4.00 -14.23
CA GLU A 48 -13.12 -5.00 -13.30
C GLU A 48 -13.73 -4.32 -12.06
N PRO A 49 -14.79 -4.88 -11.45
CA PRO A 49 -15.39 -4.30 -10.24
C PRO A 49 -14.39 -4.13 -9.09
N GLN A 50 -13.42 -5.04 -8.96
CA GLN A 50 -12.38 -4.96 -7.92
C GLN A 50 -11.37 -3.83 -8.21
N ALA A 51 -11.05 -3.57 -9.48
CA ALA A 51 -10.21 -2.44 -9.87
C ALA A 51 -10.96 -1.12 -9.66
N THR A 52 -12.23 -1.06 -10.10
CA THR A 52 -13.12 0.10 -9.87
C THR A 52 -13.20 0.45 -8.38
N ALA A 53 -13.32 -0.55 -7.50
CA ALA A 53 -13.35 -0.32 -6.05
C ALA A 53 -12.05 0.31 -5.51
N LYS A 54 -10.92 0.07 -6.18
CA LYS A 54 -9.59 0.53 -5.76
C LYS A 54 -9.14 1.84 -6.41
N ASN A 55 -9.51 2.09 -7.66
CA ASN A 55 -9.00 3.25 -8.41
C ASN A 55 -10.11 4.13 -9.00
N HIS A 56 -11.37 3.75 -8.80
CA HIS A 56 -12.55 4.49 -9.22
C HIS A 56 -12.66 4.74 -10.72
N PHE A 57 -11.88 4.03 -11.55
CA PHE A 57 -12.03 4.07 -12.99
C PHE A 57 -13.23 3.23 -13.43
N GLN A 58 -13.96 3.75 -14.41
CA GLN A 58 -15.05 3.06 -15.09
C GLN A 58 -15.02 3.46 -16.57
N ARG A 59 -15.61 2.64 -17.44
CA ARG A 59 -15.97 3.08 -18.80
C ARG A 59 -17.42 3.53 -18.81
N SER A 60 -17.74 4.49 -19.66
CA SER A 60 -19.13 4.88 -19.92
C SER A 60 -19.93 3.67 -20.44
N PRO A 61 -21.27 3.67 -20.31
CA PRO A 61 -22.10 2.57 -20.81
C PRO A 61 -21.93 2.29 -22.31
N ASP A 62 -21.68 3.32 -23.12
CA ASP A 62 -21.39 3.21 -24.56
C ASP A 62 -19.91 2.87 -24.86
N GLY A 63 -19.06 2.85 -23.83
CA GLY A 63 -17.64 2.53 -23.91
C GLY A 63 -16.75 3.61 -24.51
N THR A 64 -17.27 4.80 -24.84
CA THR A 64 -16.52 5.86 -25.54
C THR A 64 -15.69 6.75 -24.62
N GLN A 65 -15.98 6.74 -23.31
CA GLN A 65 -15.38 7.63 -22.33
C GLN A 65 -14.82 6.85 -21.14
N LEU A 66 -13.77 7.41 -20.54
CA LEU A 66 -13.26 6.97 -19.24
C LEU A 66 -13.83 7.89 -18.16
N LEU A 67 -14.34 7.29 -17.10
CA LEU A 67 -14.83 7.99 -15.93
C LEU A 67 -13.90 7.73 -14.75
N LEU A 68 -13.62 8.77 -13.97
CA LEU A 68 -12.95 8.69 -12.68
C LEU A 68 -13.92 9.20 -11.61
N LYS A 69 -14.28 8.33 -10.65
CA LYS A 69 -15.24 8.67 -9.58
C LYS A 69 -16.61 9.14 -10.12
N GLY A 70 -17.01 8.64 -11.29
CA GLY A 70 -18.26 8.99 -11.96
C GLY A 70 -18.18 10.21 -12.89
N GLU A 71 -17.04 10.91 -12.93
CA GLU A 71 -16.84 12.09 -13.79
C GLU A 71 -16.04 11.72 -15.03
N VAL A 72 -16.42 12.25 -16.20
CA VAL A 72 -15.67 12.04 -17.44
C VAL A 72 -14.31 12.71 -17.35
N VAL A 73 -13.24 11.97 -17.68
CA VAL A 73 -11.88 12.52 -17.76
C VAL A 73 -11.42 12.60 -19.21
N ASN A 74 -10.55 13.57 -19.50
CA ASN A 74 -9.93 13.70 -20.81
C ASN A 74 -8.91 12.56 -21.00
N ALA A 75 -9.36 11.47 -21.61
CA ALA A 75 -8.57 10.29 -21.88
C ALA A 75 -8.16 10.23 -23.35
N CYS A 76 -6.90 9.83 -23.58
CA CYS A 76 -6.37 9.57 -24.93
C CYS A 76 -6.34 8.08 -25.24
N THR A 77 -5.95 7.72 -26.46
CA THR A 77 -5.73 6.32 -26.82
C THR A 77 -4.46 5.78 -26.16
N LEU A 78 -4.38 4.45 -25.98
CA LEU A 78 -3.17 3.81 -25.46
C LEU A 78 -1.94 4.14 -26.33
N LYS A 79 -2.10 4.11 -27.67
CA LYS A 79 -1.02 4.40 -28.61
C LYS A 79 -0.48 5.81 -28.44
N ASP A 80 -1.35 6.80 -28.30
CA ASP A 80 -0.95 8.20 -28.12
C ASP A 80 -0.23 8.40 -26.78
N ALA A 81 -0.77 7.83 -25.70
CA ALA A 81 -0.14 7.88 -24.39
C ALA A 81 1.27 7.26 -24.40
N LEU A 82 1.45 6.09 -25.00
CA LEU A 82 2.74 5.42 -25.09
C LEU A 82 3.73 6.20 -25.97
N LYS A 83 3.28 6.75 -27.11
CA LYS A 83 4.10 7.59 -27.98
C LYS A 83 4.59 8.84 -27.24
N GLU A 84 3.70 9.53 -26.53
CA GLU A 84 4.07 10.68 -25.72
C GLU A 84 4.99 10.30 -24.55
N PHE A 85 4.77 9.16 -23.93
CA PHE A 85 5.61 8.68 -22.81
C PHE A 85 7.04 8.37 -23.27
N VAL A 86 7.19 7.67 -24.40
CA VAL A 86 8.50 7.40 -25.01
C VAL A 86 9.21 8.71 -25.37
N LYS A 87 8.51 9.63 -26.02
CA LYS A 87 9.07 10.95 -26.36
C LYS A 87 9.52 11.71 -25.10
N TRP A 88 8.73 11.67 -24.04
CA TRP A 88 9.08 12.28 -22.76
C TRP A 88 10.31 11.63 -22.12
N LEU A 89 10.41 10.29 -22.14
CA LEU A 89 11.57 9.55 -21.64
C LEU A 89 12.86 9.84 -22.44
N GLN A 90 12.77 9.98 -23.76
CA GLN A 90 13.91 10.34 -24.61
C GLN A 90 14.47 11.73 -24.32
N GLY A 91 13.65 12.64 -23.76
CA GLY A 91 14.09 13.93 -23.26
C GLY A 91 14.81 13.89 -21.91
N ILE A 92 14.90 12.71 -21.27
CA ILE A 92 15.53 12.52 -19.98
C ILE A 92 16.88 11.83 -20.18
N ASN A 93 17.92 12.33 -19.54
CA ASN A 93 19.24 11.70 -19.60
C ASN A 93 19.24 10.38 -18.81
N ASN A 94 19.37 9.25 -19.53
CA ASN A 94 19.48 7.90 -18.99
C ASN A 94 18.44 7.56 -17.88
N PRO A 95 17.14 7.53 -18.22
CA PRO A 95 16.08 7.30 -17.25
C PRO A 95 16.12 5.89 -16.66
N VAL A 96 15.92 5.81 -15.34
CA VAL A 96 15.72 4.58 -14.57
C VAL A 96 14.35 4.65 -13.94
N LEU A 97 13.49 3.69 -14.26
CA LEU A 97 12.12 3.66 -13.73
C LEU A 97 12.11 3.14 -12.30
N VAL A 98 11.43 3.85 -11.41
CA VAL A 98 11.36 3.55 -9.98
C VAL A 98 9.90 3.45 -9.55
N ASP A 99 9.55 2.36 -8.90
CA ASP A 99 8.28 2.26 -8.17
C ASP A 99 8.40 1.31 -6.98
N HIS A 100 7.34 1.17 -6.20
CA HIS A 100 7.21 0.25 -5.10
C HIS A 100 6.35 -0.94 -5.51
N LYS A 101 6.91 -2.16 -5.48
CA LYS A 101 6.31 -3.37 -6.10
C LYS A 101 6.16 -3.22 -7.61
N ILE A 102 7.25 -2.78 -8.25
CA ILE A 102 7.32 -2.35 -9.65
C ILE A 102 6.93 -3.45 -10.65
N SER A 103 7.09 -4.73 -10.28
CA SER A 103 6.85 -5.87 -11.18
C SER A 103 5.44 -5.89 -11.78
N TYR A 104 4.43 -5.43 -11.05
CA TYR A 104 3.07 -5.30 -11.55
C TYR A 104 2.96 -4.22 -12.63
N HIS A 105 3.52 -3.03 -12.36
CA HIS A 105 3.45 -1.88 -13.25
C HIS A 105 4.28 -2.09 -14.54
N ILE A 106 5.44 -2.74 -14.44
CA ILE A 106 6.27 -3.10 -15.61
C ILE A 106 5.60 -4.17 -16.46
N LYS A 107 4.95 -5.17 -15.86
CA LYS A 107 4.16 -6.16 -16.63
C LYS A 107 3.05 -5.49 -17.43
N ALA A 108 2.35 -4.51 -16.84
CA ALA A 108 1.33 -3.74 -17.54
C ALA A 108 1.92 -2.91 -18.69
N LEU A 109 3.05 -2.22 -18.47
CA LEU A 109 3.74 -1.46 -19.53
C LEU A 109 4.26 -2.36 -20.66
N ASN A 110 4.93 -3.46 -20.35
CA ASN A 110 5.48 -4.37 -21.35
C ASN A 110 4.37 -4.97 -22.23
N ARG A 111 3.22 -5.32 -21.63
CA ARG A 111 2.05 -5.76 -22.39
C ARG A 111 1.50 -4.65 -23.28
N ALA A 112 1.40 -3.43 -22.76
CA ALA A 112 0.96 -2.29 -23.56
C ALA A 112 1.88 -2.02 -24.76
N PHE A 113 3.20 -2.17 -24.59
CA PHE A 113 4.18 -2.03 -25.67
C PHE A 113 4.23 -3.23 -26.63
N ALA A 114 3.80 -4.42 -26.20
CA ALA A 114 3.72 -5.59 -27.08
C ALA A 114 2.76 -5.37 -28.26
N ASP A 115 1.70 -4.57 -28.05
CA ASP A 115 0.77 -4.17 -29.12
C ASP A 115 1.38 -3.16 -30.10
N PHE A 116 2.53 -2.54 -29.76
CA PHE A 116 3.22 -1.53 -30.57
C PHE A 116 4.74 -1.76 -30.62
N PRO A 117 5.24 -2.78 -31.34
CA PRO A 117 6.64 -3.22 -31.28
C PRO A 117 7.68 -2.12 -31.57
N ILE A 118 7.36 -1.17 -32.46
CA ILE A 118 8.24 -0.03 -32.77
C ILE A 118 8.39 0.89 -31.54
N LEU A 119 7.28 1.22 -30.87
CA LEU A 119 7.31 2.00 -29.63
C LEU A 119 7.98 1.23 -28.50
N GLY A 120 7.79 -0.10 -28.45
CA GLY A 120 8.46 -0.99 -27.49
C GLY A 120 9.98 -0.92 -27.59
N ARG A 121 10.54 -1.02 -28.81
CA ARG A 121 11.99 -0.86 -29.02
C ARG A 121 12.51 0.51 -28.59
N GLN A 122 11.79 1.59 -28.95
CA GLN A 122 12.18 2.94 -28.54
C GLN A 122 12.13 3.13 -27.02
N TYR A 123 11.18 2.49 -26.35
CA TYR A 123 11.10 2.46 -24.90
C TYR A 123 12.29 1.71 -24.27
N GLU A 124 12.65 0.54 -24.79
CA GLU A 124 13.80 -0.25 -24.35
C GLU A 124 15.13 0.47 -24.54
N GLU A 125 15.30 1.21 -25.65
CA GLU A 125 16.48 2.03 -25.91
C GLU A 125 16.60 3.21 -24.94
N ALA A 126 15.47 3.83 -24.61
CA ALA A 126 15.42 4.99 -23.70
C ALA A 126 15.68 4.59 -22.25
N VAL A 127 15.02 3.53 -21.74
CA VAL A 127 15.08 3.14 -20.33
C VAL A 127 16.35 2.35 -20.02
N LYS A 128 17.16 2.83 -19.08
CA LYS A 128 18.42 2.17 -18.66
C LYS A 128 18.24 1.12 -17.57
N GLY A 129 17.07 1.06 -16.97
CA GLY A 129 16.72 0.00 -16.05
C GLY A 129 15.51 0.32 -15.19
N THR A 130 15.21 -0.60 -14.28
CA THR A 130 14.08 -0.49 -13.35
C THR A 130 14.54 -0.81 -11.94
N VAL A 131 13.93 -0.16 -10.93
CA VAL A 131 14.24 -0.38 -9.52
C VAL A 131 12.95 -0.56 -8.73
N ASP A 132 12.89 -1.65 -7.97
CA ASP A 132 11.83 -1.88 -7.00
C ASP A 132 12.24 -1.37 -5.61
N THR A 133 11.62 -0.28 -5.16
CA THR A 133 11.87 0.28 -3.83
C THR A 133 11.40 -0.64 -2.70
N LEU A 134 10.58 -1.67 -2.96
CA LEU A 134 10.31 -2.70 -1.95
C LEU A 134 11.60 -3.40 -1.50
N GLU A 135 12.50 -3.66 -2.45
CA GLU A 135 13.77 -4.34 -2.18
C GLU A 135 14.68 -3.46 -1.32
N LEU A 136 14.68 -2.15 -1.58
CA LEU A 136 15.32 -1.16 -0.72
C LEU A 136 14.80 -1.25 0.72
N PHE A 137 13.48 -1.21 0.89
CA PHE A 137 12.88 -1.14 2.22
C PHE A 137 13.01 -2.46 2.99
N LYS A 138 13.14 -3.60 2.30
CA LYS A 138 13.50 -4.89 2.92
C LYS A 138 14.89 -4.86 3.56
N MET A 139 15.83 -4.08 3.02
CA MET A 139 17.17 -3.91 3.60
C MET A 139 17.16 -2.94 4.79
N ILE A 140 16.27 -1.94 4.75
CA ILE A 140 16.18 -0.90 5.78
C ILE A 140 15.44 -1.37 7.04
N TYR A 141 14.43 -2.23 6.88
CA TYR A 141 13.53 -2.61 7.97
C TYR A 141 13.68 -4.08 8.36
N PRO A 142 13.48 -4.42 9.65
CA PRO A 142 13.52 -5.81 10.11
C PRO A 142 12.50 -6.70 9.37
N PRO A 143 12.79 -8.01 9.21
CA PRO A 143 11.83 -8.99 8.75
C PRO A 143 10.50 -8.94 9.53
N GLY A 144 9.39 -9.23 8.86
CA GLY A 144 8.05 -9.14 9.46
C GLY A 144 7.46 -7.72 9.50
N THR A 145 8.23 -6.70 9.13
CA THR A 145 7.70 -5.35 8.90
C THR A 145 6.74 -5.35 7.72
N SER A 146 5.54 -4.77 7.88
CA SER A 146 4.68 -4.45 6.73
C SER A 146 5.35 -3.37 5.88
N LEU A 147 5.69 -3.74 4.65
CA LEU A 147 6.30 -2.88 3.63
C LEU A 147 5.32 -2.66 2.48
N THR A 148 4.05 -2.44 2.78
CA THR A 148 3.12 -1.90 1.77
C THR A 148 3.34 -0.39 1.66
N ARG A 149 2.92 0.21 0.55
CA ARG A 149 3.03 1.66 0.34
C ARG A 149 2.32 2.42 1.46
N GLU A 150 1.12 2.01 1.85
CA GLU A 150 0.34 2.61 2.95
C GLU A 150 1.07 2.50 4.28
N ALA A 151 1.66 1.33 4.58
CA ALA A 151 2.43 1.14 5.80
C ALA A 151 3.67 2.05 5.83
N LEU A 152 4.35 2.21 4.70
CA LEU A 152 5.49 3.11 4.57
C LEU A 152 5.09 4.58 4.71
N VAL A 153 3.98 5.00 4.11
CA VAL A 153 3.46 6.37 4.22
C VAL A 153 3.06 6.69 5.65
N ALA A 154 2.26 5.83 6.28
CA ALA A 154 1.86 6.01 7.68
C ALA A 154 3.07 6.06 8.61
N ARG A 155 4.08 5.21 8.38
CA ARG A 155 5.29 5.13 9.22
C ARG A 155 6.24 6.30 9.02
N ILE A 156 6.47 6.73 7.78
CA ILE A 156 7.55 7.68 7.43
C ILE A 156 7.00 9.11 7.36
N LEU A 157 5.80 9.29 6.79
CA LEU A 157 5.17 10.61 6.65
C LEU A 157 4.21 10.92 7.81
N GLY A 158 3.65 9.91 8.47
CA GLY A 158 2.62 10.11 9.49
C GLY A 158 1.24 10.46 8.90
N GLU A 159 1.03 10.15 7.63
CA GLU A 159 -0.18 10.48 6.86
C GLU A 159 -1.09 9.26 6.71
N ASP A 160 -2.42 9.46 6.67
CA ASP A 160 -3.35 8.43 6.24
C ASP A 160 -3.25 8.27 4.72
N PHE A 161 -2.96 7.06 4.26
CA PHE A 161 -2.82 6.76 2.85
C PHE A 161 -3.55 5.46 2.51
N SER A 162 -4.49 5.53 1.57
CA SER A 162 -5.30 4.39 1.13
C SER A 162 -5.41 4.43 -0.38
N TYR A 163 -5.06 3.32 -1.06
CA TYR A 163 -5.11 3.23 -2.53
C TYR A 163 -6.42 3.73 -3.14
N GLU A 164 -7.55 3.49 -2.47
CA GLU A 164 -8.88 3.93 -2.91
C GLU A 164 -8.97 5.45 -3.11
N LYS A 165 -8.12 6.25 -2.46
CA LYS A 165 -8.21 7.71 -2.54
C LYS A 165 -7.35 8.32 -3.65
N TYR A 166 -6.35 7.61 -4.15
CA TYR A 166 -5.21 8.20 -4.86
C TYR A 166 -5.11 7.77 -6.33
N THR A 167 -4.74 8.72 -7.17
CA THR A 167 -4.44 8.52 -8.59
C THR A 167 -3.04 7.92 -8.79
N ALA A 168 -2.68 7.51 -10.01
CA ALA A 168 -1.31 7.14 -10.33
C ALA A 168 -0.34 8.30 -10.04
N GLN A 169 -0.74 9.54 -10.35
CA GLN A 169 0.06 10.74 -10.06
C GLN A 169 0.31 10.91 -8.56
N ASP A 170 -0.72 10.70 -7.73
CA ASP A 170 -0.57 10.75 -6.29
C ASP A 170 0.39 9.68 -5.76
N HIS A 171 0.32 8.45 -6.30
CA HIS A 171 1.24 7.37 -5.94
C HIS A 171 2.70 7.74 -6.22
N VAL A 172 2.98 8.35 -7.38
CA VAL A 172 4.31 8.85 -7.75
C VAL A 172 4.79 9.89 -6.74
N GLY A 173 3.96 10.92 -6.50
CA GLY A 173 4.32 12.02 -5.59
C GLY A 173 4.55 11.55 -4.15
N VAL A 174 3.74 10.62 -3.67
CA VAL A 174 3.86 10.08 -2.31
C VAL A 174 5.09 9.17 -2.17
N LEU A 175 5.39 8.33 -3.16
CA LEU A 175 6.62 7.52 -3.11
C LEU A 175 7.87 8.41 -3.04
N ARG A 176 7.93 9.47 -3.85
CA ARG A 176 9.01 10.46 -3.79
C ARG A 176 9.13 11.10 -2.41
N LYS A 177 8.02 11.52 -1.82
CA LYS A 177 7.99 12.08 -0.46
C LYS A 177 8.51 11.08 0.58
N VAL A 178 8.12 9.81 0.48
CA VAL A 178 8.57 8.73 1.38
C VAL A 178 10.08 8.54 1.28
N ILE A 179 10.62 8.38 0.07
CA ILE A 179 12.05 8.20 -0.19
C ILE A 179 12.85 9.39 0.37
N LYS A 180 12.43 10.61 0.01
CA LYS A 180 13.06 11.85 0.47
C LYS A 180 13.01 12.01 1.99
N ARG A 181 11.86 11.72 2.63
CA ARG A 181 11.71 11.84 4.08
C ARG A 181 12.52 10.80 4.84
N LYS A 182 12.64 9.59 4.30
CA LYS A 182 13.48 8.54 4.87
C LYS A 182 14.98 8.83 4.74
N GLY A 183 15.36 9.75 3.85
CA GLY A 183 16.76 10.11 3.63
C GLY A 183 17.52 9.10 2.78
N VAL A 184 16.79 8.34 1.96
CA VAL A 184 17.38 7.42 0.98
C VAL A 184 18.03 8.25 -0.13
N THR A 185 19.29 7.98 -0.41
CA THR A 185 20.04 8.67 -1.46
C THR A 185 19.78 8.06 -2.83
N LYS A 186 20.00 8.84 -3.90
CA LYS A 186 19.97 8.34 -5.28
C LYS A 186 20.96 7.19 -5.48
N ALA A 187 22.17 7.30 -4.92
CA ALA A 187 23.18 6.26 -4.89
C ALA A 187 22.63 4.94 -4.33
N ALA A 188 21.92 5.01 -3.20
CA ALA A 188 21.31 3.83 -2.58
C ALA A 188 20.27 3.14 -3.47
N ILE A 189 19.46 3.93 -4.19
CA ILE A 189 18.46 3.40 -5.13
C ILE A 189 19.16 2.74 -6.33
N LEU A 190 20.18 3.39 -6.90
CA LEU A 190 20.90 2.89 -8.07
C LEU A 190 21.73 1.64 -7.75
N LYS A 191 22.24 1.50 -6.52
CA LYS A 191 22.94 0.29 -6.07
C LYS A 191 22.05 -0.96 -6.19
N LEU A 192 20.73 -0.82 -6.10
CA LEU A 192 19.81 -1.95 -6.30
C LEU A 192 19.79 -2.48 -7.73
N MET A 193 20.15 -1.67 -8.72
CA MET A 193 20.29 -2.12 -10.11
C MET A 193 21.51 -3.03 -10.29
N GLU A 194 22.54 -2.85 -9.47
CA GLU A 194 23.78 -3.61 -9.54
C GLU A 194 23.67 -4.97 -8.82
N LEU A 195 22.67 -5.12 -7.95
CA LEU A 195 22.45 -6.37 -7.19
C LEU A 195 21.82 -7.42 -8.10
N LYS A 196 22.57 -8.48 -8.39
CA LYS A 196 22.08 -9.64 -9.16
C LYS A 196 20.90 -10.32 -8.43
N PRO A 197 19.86 -10.75 -9.18
CA PRO A 197 18.67 -11.39 -8.61
C PRO A 197 18.97 -12.66 -7.80
N ASP A 198 20.07 -13.36 -8.11
CA ASP A 198 20.39 -14.68 -7.54
C ASP A 198 21.30 -14.66 -6.29
N THR A 199 21.61 -13.48 -5.75
CA THR A 199 22.47 -13.42 -4.56
C THR A 199 21.63 -13.82 -3.33
N PRO A 200 21.91 -14.97 -2.66
CA PRO A 200 21.13 -15.40 -1.52
C PRO A 200 21.22 -14.34 -0.42
N ARG A 201 20.06 -13.81 -0.06
CA ARG A 201 19.96 -12.75 0.95
C ARG A 201 19.96 -13.42 2.31
N ASN A 202 21.05 -13.29 3.04
CA ASN A 202 21.13 -13.79 4.41
C ASN A 202 20.35 -12.84 5.34
N PRO A 203 19.20 -13.25 5.90
CA PRO A 203 18.41 -12.41 6.78
C PRO A 203 19.02 -12.26 8.20
N MET A 204 20.13 -12.94 8.48
CA MET A 204 20.73 -13.03 9.83
C MET A 204 21.99 -12.17 10.03
N ALA A 205 22.52 -11.50 9.02
CA ALA A 205 23.69 -10.62 9.21
C ALA A 205 23.24 -9.30 9.85
N GLY A 206 23.15 -9.20 11.17
CA GLY A 206 22.79 -7.97 11.88
C GLY A 206 23.81 -6.85 11.69
N ASN A 207 23.77 -6.15 10.55
CA ASN A 207 24.31 -4.80 10.28
C ASN A 207 23.98 -4.43 8.82
N TRP A 208 22.73 -4.06 8.52
CA TRP A 208 22.32 -3.70 7.16
C TRP A 208 22.08 -2.20 7.02
N LEU A 209 23.19 -1.50 6.79
CA LEU A 209 23.45 -0.47 5.78
C LEU A 209 24.69 0.32 6.26
N PRO A 210 25.72 0.53 5.42
CA PRO A 210 26.77 1.48 5.79
C PRO A 210 26.14 2.87 6.01
N GLU A 211 26.64 3.62 7.00
CA GLU A 211 26.10 4.93 7.42
C GLU A 211 26.04 5.96 6.28
N ASP A 212 26.72 5.69 5.17
CA ASP A 212 26.73 6.47 3.94
C ASP A 212 25.44 6.37 3.11
N MET A 213 24.63 5.31 3.29
CA MET A 213 23.41 5.08 2.49
C MET A 213 22.17 5.81 3.01
N VAL A 214 22.16 6.17 4.30
CA VAL A 214 21.14 7.03 4.92
C VAL A 214 21.84 8.31 5.34
N GLY A 215 21.66 9.39 4.57
CA GLY A 215 22.47 10.59 4.74
C GLY A 215 22.60 11.02 6.21
N VAL A 216 23.84 11.11 6.70
CA VAL A 216 24.28 11.36 8.10
C VAL A 216 23.58 12.56 8.77
N ASP A 217 23.02 13.46 7.96
CA ASP A 217 22.34 14.67 8.40
C ASP A 217 20.84 14.46 8.75
N SER A 218 20.20 13.41 8.22
CA SER A 218 18.77 13.17 8.38
C SER A 218 18.40 12.71 9.80
N THR A 219 19.18 11.82 10.40
CA THR A 219 18.98 11.30 11.76
C THR A 219 19.22 12.40 12.81
N ARG A 220 20.27 13.22 12.64
CA ARG A 220 20.52 14.40 13.51
C ARG A 220 19.43 15.45 13.40
N ARG A 221 18.91 15.75 12.21
CA ARG A 221 17.81 16.71 12.02
C ARG A 221 16.48 16.22 12.62
N ILE A 222 16.18 14.92 12.54
CA ILE A 222 14.97 14.34 13.15
C ILE A 222 15.05 14.41 14.68
N VAL A 223 16.20 14.07 15.27
CA VAL A 223 16.42 14.16 16.73
C VAL A 223 16.37 15.62 17.20
N LYS A 224 17.02 16.56 16.49
CA LYS A 224 16.97 18.00 16.80
C LYS A 224 15.55 18.57 16.71
N ARG A 225 14.76 18.20 15.69
CA ARG A 225 13.36 18.66 15.55
C ARG A 225 12.44 18.08 16.63
N LYS A 226 12.61 16.82 17.03
CA LYS A 226 11.86 16.24 18.15
C LYS A 226 12.17 16.92 19.48
N ARG A 227 13.43 17.32 19.71
CA ARG A 227 13.83 18.12 20.89
C ARG A 227 13.19 19.52 20.86
N LYS A 228 13.27 20.22 19.73
CA LYS A 228 12.72 21.59 19.58
C LYS A 228 11.20 21.64 19.76
N SER A 229 10.48 20.66 19.20
CA SER A 229 9.02 20.53 19.38
C SER A 229 8.62 20.20 20.83
N LYS A 230 9.38 19.35 21.54
CA LYS A 230 9.13 19.10 22.96
C LYS A 230 9.36 20.35 23.82
N GLU A 231 10.35 21.16 23.47
CA GLU A 231 10.66 22.40 24.19
C GLU A 231 9.60 23.48 23.95
N GLU A 232 9.11 23.64 22.71
CA GLU A 232 8.00 24.54 22.38
C GLU A 232 6.69 24.13 23.06
N ILE A 233 6.38 22.82 23.10
CA ILE A 233 5.21 22.29 23.83
C ILE A 233 5.35 22.55 25.34
N GLY A 234 6.57 22.42 25.89
CA GLY A 234 6.87 22.73 27.28
C GLY A 234 6.65 24.21 27.61
N LYS A 235 7.18 25.12 26.78
CA LYS A 235 7.01 26.58 26.93
C LYS A 235 5.54 26.99 26.83
N THR A 236 4.80 26.43 25.88
CA THR A 236 3.36 26.70 25.73
C THR A 236 2.56 26.23 26.95
N ARG A 237 2.93 25.11 27.55
CA ARG A 237 2.25 24.57 28.75
C ARG A 237 2.51 25.40 29.99
N GLU A 238 3.71 25.93 30.18
CA GLU A 238 4.04 26.84 31.27
C GLU A 238 3.40 28.22 31.08
N GLU A 239 3.34 28.74 29.85
CA GLU A 239 2.60 29.96 29.50
C GLU A 239 1.11 29.86 29.87
N ILE A 240 0.47 28.72 29.55
CA ILE A 240 -0.94 28.45 29.90
C ILE A 240 -1.12 28.37 31.41
N LYS A 241 -0.21 27.72 32.15
CA LYS A 241 -0.27 27.67 33.62
C LYS A 241 -0.10 29.05 34.25
N ARG A 242 0.82 29.86 33.73
CA ARG A 242 1.05 31.24 34.18
C ARG A 242 -0.20 32.09 33.98
N LYS A 243 -0.79 32.05 32.78
CA LYS A 243 -2.04 32.77 32.48
C LYS A 243 -3.22 32.34 33.36
N LYS A 244 -3.31 31.05 33.71
CA LYS A 244 -4.32 30.56 34.66
C LYS A 244 -4.11 31.04 36.10
N ARG A 245 -2.87 31.21 36.53
CA ARG A 245 -2.55 31.79 37.86
C ARG A 245 -2.83 33.29 37.89
N GLU A 246 -2.55 33.99 36.79
CA GLU A 246 -2.79 35.42 36.65
C GLU A 246 -4.29 35.77 36.49
N SER A 247 -5.09 34.87 35.92
CA SER A 247 -6.53 35.10 35.73
C SER A 247 -7.39 34.83 36.96
N GLY A 248 -6.81 34.33 38.07
CA GLY A 248 -7.54 34.07 39.31
C GLY A 248 -8.67 33.03 39.19
N GLU A 249 -8.69 32.23 38.11
CA GLU A 249 -9.71 31.19 37.88
C GLU A 249 -9.39 29.90 38.64
N ASP A 250 -9.34 29.98 39.97
CA ASP A 250 -9.45 28.83 40.86
C ASP A 250 -10.75 28.96 41.66
N SER A 251 -11.91 28.96 40.98
CA SER A 251 -13.18 28.65 41.65
C SER A 251 -14.29 28.13 40.70
N TYR A 252 -14.94 27.06 41.17
CA TYR A 252 -16.23 26.47 40.79
C TYR A 252 -16.41 25.65 39.50
N ASN A 253 -16.46 24.32 39.74
CA ASN A 253 -17.55 23.38 39.46
C ASN A 253 -18.60 23.67 38.35
N THR A 254 -18.76 22.66 37.47
CA THR A 254 -19.95 22.30 36.67
C THR A 254 -20.54 23.31 35.69
N LEU A 255 -20.01 23.37 34.46
CA LEU A 255 -20.82 23.58 33.26
C LEU A 255 -20.27 22.73 32.09
N LYS A 256 -21.10 21.80 31.60
CA LYS A 256 -20.81 21.00 30.39
C LYS A 256 -20.81 21.92 29.17
N PRO A 257 -19.79 21.89 28.28
CA PRO A 257 -19.85 22.64 27.04
C PRO A 257 -20.87 22.01 26.08
N LYS A 258 -21.86 22.81 25.66
CA LYS A 258 -22.71 22.52 24.51
C LYS A 258 -21.82 22.44 23.25
N LYS A 259 -22.01 21.38 22.47
CA LYS A 259 -21.36 21.19 21.16
C LYS A 259 -21.76 22.33 20.22
N PRO A 260 -20.84 22.90 19.42
CA PRO A 260 -21.23 23.75 18.31
C PRO A 260 -21.87 22.90 17.19
N CYS A 261 -23.03 23.32 16.71
CA CYS A 261 -23.68 22.79 15.52
C CYS A 261 -22.78 23.04 14.29
N SER A 262 -22.58 22.00 13.49
CA SER A 262 -21.91 22.10 12.19
C SER A 262 -22.86 22.70 11.13
N PRO A 263 -22.35 23.42 10.11
CA PRO A 263 -23.13 24.05 9.03
C PRO A 263 -23.89 23.11 8.05
N LEU A 264 -24.32 21.93 8.48
CA LEU A 264 -24.97 20.92 7.62
C LEU A 264 -26.48 20.74 7.87
N GLU A 265 -27.10 21.55 8.74
CA GLU A 265 -28.54 21.47 9.04
C GLU A 265 -29.40 22.48 8.27
N ARG A 266 -29.04 22.75 7.02
CA ARG A 266 -29.90 23.55 6.12
C ARG A 266 -29.91 22.98 4.69
N MET A 267 -30.33 21.73 4.56
CA MET A 267 -30.79 21.19 3.28
C MET A 267 -32.12 20.46 3.50
N SER A 268 -33.12 20.89 2.73
CA SER A 268 -34.45 20.29 2.62
C SER A 268 -34.37 18.77 2.38
N SER A 269 -35.25 18.02 3.03
CA SER A 269 -35.30 16.55 3.03
C SER A 269 -35.72 15.91 1.70
N ALA A 270 -35.88 16.68 0.62
CA ALA A 270 -36.36 16.18 -0.66
C ALA A 270 -35.24 15.68 -1.61
N ASP A 271 -33.99 16.14 -1.45
CA ASP A 271 -32.92 15.88 -2.43
C ASP A 271 -31.71 15.15 -1.84
N THR A 272 -31.93 14.10 -1.03
CA THR A 272 -30.83 13.24 -0.59
C THR A 272 -30.61 12.12 -1.61
N PRO A 273 -29.46 12.06 -2.33
CA PRO A 273 -29.22 11.03 -3.34
C PRO A 273 -29.31 9.63 -2.72
N GLN A 274 -29.97 8.67 -3.38
CA GLN A 274 -30.17 7.29 -2.88
C GLN A 274 -28.86 6.60 -2.42
N TRP A 275 -27.72 6.97 -3.00
CA TRP A 275 -26.42 6.44 -2.61
C TRP A 275 -25.98 6.91 -1.20
N SER A 276 -26.33 8.14 -0.79
CA SER A 276 -26.08 8.67 0.56
C SER A 276 -26.82 7.85 1.62
N MET A 277 -28.08 7.48 1.37
CA MET A 277 -28.83 6.59 2.27
C MET A 277 -28.24 5.17 2.35
N LYS A 278 -27.70 4.64 1.25
CA LYS A 278 -26.99 3.34 1.25
C LYS A 278 -25.69 3.42 2.07
N LEU A 279 -24.96 4.53 1.98
CA LEU A 279 -23.73 4.76 2.74
C LEU A 279 -24.03 4.89 4.25
N GLU A 280 -25.08 5.61 4.62
CA GLU A 280 -25.48 5.81 6.00
C GLU A 280 -26.00 4.51 6.64
N ARG A 281 -26.79 3.72 5.90
CA ARG A 281 -27.16 2.36 6.31
C ARG A 281 -25.94 1.46 6.54
N LYS A 282 -24.91 1.55 5.69
CA LYS A 282 -23.65 0.79 5.87
C LYS A 282 -22.89 1.25 7.12
N LYS A 283 -22.81 2.56 7.38
CA LYS A 283 -22.20 3.12 8.61
C LYS A 283 -22.94 2.64 9.86
N GLN A 284 -24.27 2.70 9.88
CA GLN A 284 -25.07 2.24 11.01
C GLN A 284 -24.89 0.73 11.27
N LYS A 285 -24.89 -0.11 10.23
CA LYS A 285 -24.61 -1.56 10.36
C LYS A 285 -23.21 -1.83 10.92
N ARG A 286 -22.18 -1.07 10.50
CA ARG A 286 -20.82 -1.19 11.03
C ARG A 286 -20.75 -0.80 12.52
N LEU A 287 -21.41 0.29 12.91
CA LEU A 287 -21.49 0.73 14.30
C LEU A 287 -22.18 -0.31 15.19
N GLN A 288 -23.27 -0.93 14.72
CA GLN A 288 -23.96 -2.00 15.44
C GLN A 288 -23.06 -3.23 15.64
N ARG A 289 -22.28 -3.62 14.61
CA ARG A 289 -21.32 -4.73 14.73
C ARG A 289 -20.24 -4.44 15.77
N ILE A 290 -19.66 -3.24 15.76
CA ILE A 290 -18.65 -2.80 16.74
C ILE A 290 -19.23 -2.82 18.16
N LYS A 291 -20.46 -2.31 18.36
CA LYS A 291 -21.14 -2.35 19.66
C LYS A 291 -21.34 -3.79 20.15
N LYS A 292 -21.78 -4.70 19.26
CA LYS A 292 -22.00 -6.12 19.59
C LYS A 292 -20.69 -6.82 19.95
N GLU A 293 -19.60 -6.53 19.24
CA GLU A 293 -18.28 -7.10 19.52
C GLU A 293 -17.70 -6.59 20.85
N LYS A 294 -17.85 -5.29 21.16
CA LYS A 294 -17.46 -4.74 22.47
C LYS A 294 -18.23 -5.40 23.62
N LYS A 295 -19.53 -5.65 23.45
CA LYS A 295 -20.35 -6.35 24.46
C LYS A 295 -19.88 -7.80 24.66
N ARG A 296 -19.56 -8.52 23.59
CA ARG A 296 -18.99 -9.88 23.66
C ARG A 296 -17.64 -9.91 24.38
N LYS A 297 -16.74 -8.96 24.09
CA LYS A 297 -15.43 -8.87 24.77
C LYS A 297 -15.58 -8.55 26.25
N LYS A 298 -16.55 -7.70 26.64
CA LYS A 298 -16.84 -7.41 28.05
C LYS A 298 -17.34 -8.65 28.79
N GLN A 299 -18.32 -9.37 28.21
CA GLN A 299 -18.85 -10.61 28.80
C GLN A 299 -17.81 -11.72 28.90
N LYS A 300 -16.87 -11.81 27.95
CA LYS A 300 -15.77 -12.76 28.02
C LYS A 300 -14.80 -12.41 29.15
N LYS A 301 -14.48 -11.13 29.32
CA LYS A 301 -13.62 -10.66 30.42
C LYS A 301 -14.23 -10.87 31.81
N GLU A 302 -15.56 -10.82 31.93
CA GLU A 302 -16.27 -11.13 33.18
C GLU A 302 -16.38 -12.64 33.47
N LYS A 303 -16.20 -13.51 32.46
CA LYS A 303 -16.19 -14.97 32.64
C LYS A 303 -14.80 -15.56 32.89
N ASP A 304 -13.76 -14.87 32.45
CA ASP A 304 -12.37 -15.33 32.55
C ASP A 304 -11.67 -14.83 33.84
N ASP A 305 -12.42 -14.31 34.83
CA ASP A 305 -11.92 -13.85 36.13
C ASP A 305 -12.60 -14.62 37.29
N PRO A 306 -12.17 -15.86 37.60
CA PRO A 306 -12.61 -16.57 38.79
C PRO A 306 -11.62 -16.30 39.93
N GLY A 307 -11.95 -15.36 40.81
CA GLY A 307 -11.11 -15.16 41.99
C GLY A 307 -11.46 -13.96 42.87
N ASN A 308 -12.61 -14.00 43.55
CA ASN A 308 -12.64 -13.53 44.94
C ASN A 308 -13.86 -14.11 45.69
N SER A 309 -13.65 -15.26 46.32
CA SER A 309 -14.42 -15.66 47.50
C SER A 309 -13.47 -16.41 48.43
N ASN A 310 -13.13 -15.73 49.52
CA ASN A 310 -12.65 -16.37 50.74
C ASN A 310 -13.71 -17.35 51.22
N ASP A 311 -13.30 -18.56 51.61
CA ASP A 311 -13.63 -19.14 52.91
C ASP A 311 -12.91 -20.49 53.07
N ASP A 312 -12.34 -20.66 54.25
CA ASP A 312 -11.57 -21.80 54.74
C ASP A 312 -12.43 -23.07 54.95
N VAL A 313 -11.76 -24.23 54.99
CA VAL A 313 -11.82 -25.28 56.05
C VAL A 313 -11.57 -26.70 55.49
N ASP A 314 -10.50 -27.29 56.05
CA ASP A 314 -10.15 -28.69 56.30
C ASP A 314 -10.05 -29.82 55.24
N SER A 315 -8.92 -30.53 55.39
CA SER A 315 -8.40 -31.75 54.75
C SER A 315 -9.05 -33.05 55.30
N PRO A 316 -8.56 -34.29 55.02
CA PRO A 316 -7.88 -34.88 53.84
C PRO A 316 -8.48 -36.25 53.39
N GLN A 317 -8.03 -36.76 52.23
CA GLN A 317 -7.40 -38.10 52.05
C GLN A 317 -7.70 -38.79 50.70
N ARG A 318 -6.69 -39.58 50.26
CA ARG A 318 -6.72 -40.82 49.45
C ARG A 318 -6.52 -40.74 47.92
N SER A 319 -5.25 -40.96 47.58
CA SER A 319 -4.72 -42.13 46.86
C SER A 319 -5.01 -42.36 45.35
N ALA A 320 -3.88 -42.38 44.62
CA ALA A 320 -3.43 -43.45 43.73
C ALA A 320 -3.88 -43.51 42.25
N LYS A 321 -2.85 -43.38 41.40
CA LYS A 321 -2.49 -44.24 40.24
C LYS A 321 -3.57 -44.57 39.21
N LYS A 322 -3.35 -44.13 37.96
CA LYS A 322 -2.91 -45.00 36.85
C LYS A 322 -2.69 -44.21 35.55
N LYS A 323 -1.44 -44.18 35.08
CA LYS A 323 -1.10 -44.06 33.66
C LYS A 323 -1.48 -45.37 32.97
N ARG A 324 -2.13 -45.31 31.81
CA ARG A 324 -2.15 -46.39 30.82
C ARG A 324 -2.20 -45.82 29.41
N THR A 325 -1.10 -46.00 28.71
CA THR A 325 -0.92 -45.96 27.27
C THR A 325 -1.28 -47.31 26.63
N LYS A 326 -1.81 -47.25 25.41
CA LYS A 326 -1.83 -48.22 24.27
C LYS A 326 -3.23 -48.17 23.65
N GLN A 327 -3.38 -47.74 22.40
CA GLN A 327 -2.99 -48.46 21.18
C GLN A 327 -3.85 -49.73 21.04
N ASP A 328 -4.55 -49.80 19.90
CA ASP A 328 -5.33 -50.89 19.33
C ASP A 328 -6.85 -50.75 19.39
N ARG A 329 -7.41 -50.28 18.27
CA ARG A 329 -8.56 -50.90 17.61
C ARG A 329 -8.41 -50.80 16.10
N ILE A 330 -7.90 -51.89 15.54
CA ILE A 330 -8.04 -52.31 14.15
C ILE A 330 -9.45 -52.90 13.98
N GLY A 331 -10.11 -52.63 12.85
CA GLY A 331 -11.07 -53.57 12.27
C GLY A 331 -12.21 -53.00 11.44
N LYS A 332 -12.14 -53.26 10.11
CA LYS A 332 -13.23 -53.35 9.08
C LYS A 332 -13.81 -52.01 8.58
N GLU A 333 -14.00 -51.75 7.28
CA GLU A 333 -14.23 -52.54 6.05
C GLU A 333 -13.56 -51.83 4.84
N ILE A 334 -12.75 -52.48 4.00
CA ILE A 334 -13.05 -53.20 2.73
C ILE A 334 -14.10 -52.55 1.81
N GLY A 335 -13.63 -52.03 0.66
CA GLY A 335 -14.14 -52.48 -0.64
C GLY A 335 -14.50 -51.43 -1.70
N LYS A 336 -13.86 -51.58 -2.88
CA LYS A 336 -14.17 -51.06 -4.24
C LYS A 336 -13.58 -49.67 -4.57
N GLY A 337 -12.76 -49.44 -5.59
CA GLY A 337 -12.21 -50.27 -6.67
C GLY A 337 -11.85 -49.39 -7.88
N GLY A 338 -10.67 -49.62 -8.48
CA GLY A 338 -10.26 -49.21 -9.85
C GLY A 338 -9.86 -47.74 -10.07
N THR A 339 -8.93 -47.37 -10.96
CA THR A 339 -7.92 -48.07 -11.76
C THR A 339 -6.96 -46.99 -12.28
N LEU A 340 -5.65 -47.26 -12.27
CA LEU A 340 -4.62 -46.46 -12.93
C LEU A 340 -4.58 -46.78 -14.44
N THR A 341 -4.40 -45.75 -15.27
CA THR A 341 -3.59 -45.87 -16.50
C THR A 341 -2.81 -44.59 -16.78
N LYS A 342 -1.50 -44.77 -16.97
CA LYS A 342 -0.56 -43.84 -17.60
C LYS A 342 -0.80 -43.88 -19.11
N GLN A 343 -0.66 -42.75 -19.79
CA GLN A 343 -0.05 -42.75 -21.13
C GLN A 343 0.60 -41.41 -21.46
N THR A 344 1.92 -41.48 -21.53
CA THR A 344 2.87 -40.61 -22.23
C THR A 344 2.60 -40.69 -23.73
N LEU A 345 2.65 -39.57 -24.46
CA LEU A 345 3.06 -39.59 -25.87
C LEU A 345 3.76 -38.26 -26.24
N TYR A 346 5.00 -38.42 -26.67
CA TYR A 346 5.82 -37.52 -27.46
C TYR A 346 5.15 -37.16 -28.78
N LEU A 347 5.43 -35.98 -29.32
CA LEU A 347 5.67 -35.78 -30.76
C LEU A 347 6.47 -34.49 -30.97
N GLU A 348 7.70 -34.69 -31.45
CA GLU A 348 8.62 -33.69 -31.98
C GLU A 348 8.24 -33.26 -33.41
N SER A 349 8.94 -32.22 -33.87
CA SER A 349 9.25 -31.84 -35.26
C SER A 349 8.19 -31.03 -36.02
N SER A 350 8.52 -29.78 -36.34
CA SER A 350 9.17 -29.47 -37.62
C SER A 350 9.38 -27.96 -37.79
N VAL A 351 10.64 -27.59 -38.04
CA VAL A 351 11.08 -26.30 -38.58
C VAL A 351 11.10 -26.47 -40.11
N PRO A 352 10.78 -25.44 -40.89
CA PRO A 352 11.79 -25.03 -41.86
C PRO A 352 11.93 -23.50 -41.97
N GLY A 353 13.19 -23.06 -42.00
CA GLY A 353 13.59 -21.78 -42.54
C GLY A 353 13.78 -21.84 -44.06
N TYR A 354 14.14 -20.67 -44.61
CA TYR A 354 14.35 -20.28 -46.01
C TYR A 354 13.10 -19.79 -46.75
N LEU A 355 12.83 -18.48 -46.69
CA LEU A 355 13.24 -17.50 -47.71
C LEU A 355 13.01 -16.07 -47.19
#